data_AF-A0A4Q3SNU8-F1
#
_entry.id   AF-A0A4Q3SNU8-F1
#
_cell.length_a   1.000
_cell.length_b   1.000
_cell.length_c   1.000
_cell.angle_alpha   90.00
_cell.angle_beta   90.00
_cell.angle_gamma   90.00
#
_symmetry.space_group_name_H-M   'P 1'
#
loop_
_entity.id
_entity.type
_entity.pdbx_description
1 polymer ?
#
loop_
_entity_poly.entity_id
_entity_poly.type
_entity_poly.pdbx_seq_one_letter_code
_entity_poly.pdbx_strand_id
1 'polypeptide(L)'
;MRLLYLLALILTIRNTVSAQEEFVPPPAKLLTSFSFHMLTGGVITIQVQIDGHPDTLNFVLDTGSGGISLDSTTVEELKIKTELSDRTIRGIAGIRRVRFAYNRTLILPGLEVD
;
A
#
# COMPACT_ATOMS: atom_id res chain seq x y z
N MET A 1 -33.36 -21.31 48.86
CA MET A 1 -33.78 -20.52 47.67
C MET A 1 -32.62 -19.75 47.05
N ARG A 2 -31.92 -18.86 47.77
CA ARG A 2 -30.74 -18.12 47.24
C ARG A 2 -29.64 -19.01 46.63
N LEU A 3 -29.32 -20.13 47.29
CA LEU A 3 -28.30 -21.08 46.81
C LEU A 3 -28.71 -21.77 45.49
N LEU A 4 -30.01 -21.99 45.27
CA LEU A 4 -30.54 -22.57 44.03
C LEU A 4 -30.45 -21.59 42.86
N TYR A 5 -30.67 -20.30 43.09
CA TYR A 5 -30.50 -19.26 42.07
C TYR A 5 -29.02 -19.09 41.68
N LEU A 6 -28.10 -19.17 42.65
CA LEU A 6 -26.65 -19.18 42.39
C LEU A 6 -26.22 -20.41 41.58
N LEU A 7 -26.75 -21.58 41.92
CA LEU A 7 -26.45 -22.81 41.18
C LEU A 7 -26.97 -22.76 39.74
N ALA A 8 -28.19 -22.25 39.54
CA ALA A 8 -28.79 -22.05 38.23
C ALA A 8 -27.99 -21.04 37.38
N LEU A 9 -27.49 -19.97 37.99
CA LEU A 9 -26.65 -18.98 37.31
C LEU A 9 -25.29 -19.55 36.89
N ILE A 10 -24.68 -20.43 37.67
CA ILE A 10 -23.40 -21.07 37.31
C ILE A 10 -23.58 -22.07 36.17
N LEU A 11 -24.73 -22.72 36.09
CA LEU A 11 -25.06 -23.69 35.04
C LEU A 11 -25.30 -23.04 33.67
N THR A 12 -25.68 -21.75 33.61
CA THR A 12 -25.87 -21.01 32.34
C THR A 12 -24.58 -20.44 31.73
N ILE A 13 -23.46 -20.45 32.47
CA ILE A 13 -22.15 -19.94 32.01
C ILE A 13 -21.40 -20.99 31.14
N ARG A 14 -21.97 -22.18 30.92
CA ARG A 14 -21.33 -23.29 30.18
C ARG A 14 -21.34 -23.15 28.65
N ASN A 15 -21.79 -22.03 28.10
CA ASN A 15 -21.66 -21.79 26.67
C ASN A 15 -20.21 -21.41 26.37
N THR A 16 -19.44 -22.35 25.82
CA THR A 16 -18.13 -22.09 25.24
C THR A 16 -18.29 -21.02 24.16
N VAL A 17 -17.95 -19.79 24.50
CA VAL A 17 -17.90 -18.69 23.54
C VAL A 17 -16.80 -19.05 22.54
N SER A 18 -17.17 -19.21 21.27
CA SER A 18 -16.17 -19.29 20.21
C SER A 18 -15.58 -17.89 20.05
N ALA A 19 -14.34 -17.71 20.50
CA ALA A 19 -13.59 -16.52 20.14
C ALA A 19 -13.40 -16.50 18.62
N GLN A 20 -13.37 -15.31 18.03
CA GLN A 20 -13.07 -15.16 16.62
C GLN A 20 -11.66 -15.71 16.35
N GLU A 21 -11.51 -16.47 15.26
CA GLU A 21 -10.19 -16.91 14.79
C GLU A 21 -9.33 -15.68 14.55
N GLU A 22 -8.17 -15.63 15.21
CA GLU A 22 -7.17 -14.63 14.93
C GLU A 22 -6.40 -15.08 13.69
N PHE A 23 -6.63 -14.40 12.58
CA PHE A 23 -5.78 -14.54 11.41
C PHE A 23 -4.45 -13.84 11.70
N VAL A 24 -3.51 -14.57 12.31
CA VAL A 24 -2.15 -14.09 12.50
C VAL A 24 -1.43 -14.18 11.14
N PRO A 25 -1.12 -13.06 10.46
CA PRO A 25 -0.34 -13.12 9.26
C PRO A 25 1.05 -13.70 9.57
N PRO A 26 1.70 -14.39 8.64
CA PRO A 26 3.06 -14.86 8.84
C PRO A 26 3.98 -13.68 9.19
N PRO A 27 5.03 -13.90 9.99
CA PRO A 27 6.02 -12.86 10.26
C PRO A 27 6.54 -12.24 8.96
N ALA A 28 6.68 -10.92 8.95
CA ALA A 28 7.26 -10.20 7.82
C ALA A 28 8.65 -10.77 7.49
N LYS A 29 8.93 -10.93 6.20
CA LYS A 29 10.23 -11.37 5.70
C LYS A 29 10.88 -10.24 4.94
N LEU A 30 12.19 -10.07 5.12
CA LEU A 30 12.97 -9.13 4.34
C LEU A 30 12.96 -9.59 2.86
N LEU A 31 12.42 -8.75 1.98
CA LEU A 31 12.42 -9.01 0.53
C LEU A 31 13.71 -8.52 -0.13
N THR A 32 14.06 -7.25 0.10
CA THR A 32 15.28 -6.64 -0.41
C THR A 32 15.77 -5.52 0.52
N SER A 33 16.97 -5.01 0.27
CA SER A 33 17.51 -3.79 0.87
C SER A 33 18.29 -3.01 -0.18
N PHE A 34 18.04 -1.71 -0.27
CA PHE A 34 18.75 -0.82 -1.18
C PHE A 34 18.88 0.59 -0.57
N SER A 35 19.86 1.33 -1.09
CA SER A 35 20.13 2.69 -0.64
C SER A 35 19.06 3.66 -1.11
N PHE A 36 18.78 4.68 -0.29
CA PHE A 36 17.93 5.80 -0.64
C PHE A 36 18.65 7.13 -0.35
N HIS A 37 18.15 8.21 -0.93
CA HIS A 37 18.61 9.55 -0.63
C HIS A 37 17.59 10.27 0.26
N MET A 38 18.08 11.07 1.20
CA MET A 38 17.24 11.95 2.00
C MET A 38 17.61 13.40 1.69
N LEU A 39 16.61 14.17 1.25
CA LEU A 39 16.74 15.59 1.00
C LEU A 39 16.41 16.37 2.28
N THR A 40 16.75 17.66 2.29
CA THR A 40 16.36 18.59 3.36
C THR A 40 14.85 18.53 3.61
N GLY A 41 14.46 18.49 4.87
CA GLY A 41 13.05 18.35 5.25
C GLY A 41 12.55 16.90 5.33
N GLY A 42 13.44 15.91 5.17
CA GLY A 42 13.12 14.50 5.38
C GLY A 42 12.45 13.83 4.18
N VAL A 43 12.48 14.46 3.00
CA VAL A 43 11.96 13.85 1.78
C VAL A 43 12.89 12.72 1.34
N ILE A 44 12.39 11.49 1.37
CA ILE A 44 13.11 10.31 0.93
C ILE A 44 12.87 10.10 -0.56
N THR A 45 13.95 9.96 -1.32
CA THR A 45 13.90 9.61 -2.74
C THR A 45 14.62 8.30 -3.03
N ILE A 46 14.07 7.57 -4.00
CA ILE A 46 14.62 6.30 -4.49
C ILE A 46 14.72 6.35 -6.01
N GLN A 47 15.71 5.67 -6.56
CA GLN A 47 15.88 5.54 -8.01
C GLN A 47 15.17 4.28 -8.49
N VAL A 48 14.32 4.42 -9.50
CA VAL A 48 13.48 3.35 -10.02
C VAL A 48 13.46 3.42 -11.53
N GLN A 49 13.60 2.27 -12.18
CA GLN A 49 13.36 2.13 -13.62
C GLN A 49 11.91 1.70 -13.85
N ILE A 50 11.26 2.24 -14.87
CA ILE A 50 9.91 1.81 -15.28
C ILE A 50 10.04 0.86 -16.47
N ASP A 51 9.45 -0.32 -16.34
CA ASP A 51 9.44 -1.45 -17.28
C ASP A 51 10.85 -1.92 -17.69
N GLY A 52 11.53 -1.16 -18.53
CA GLY A 52 12.90 -1.42 -18.99
C GLY A 52 13.52 -0.17 -19.61
N HIS A 53 12.99 1.02 -19.29
CA HIS A 53 13.51 2.29 -19.81
C HIS A 53 14.94 2.50 -19.31
N PRO A 54 15.92 2.82 -20.17
CA PRO A 54 17.33 2.82 -19.79
C PRO A 54 17.65 3.77 -18.63
N ASP A 55 16.90 4.87 -18.51
CA ASP A 55 17.07 5.85 -17.46
C ASP A 55 16.22 5.53 -16.21
N THR A 56 16.77 5.87 -15.05
CA THR A 56 16.04 5.81 -13.78
C THR A 56 15.36 7.13 -13.46
N LEU A 57 14.19 7.06 -12.84
CA LEU A 57 13.48 8.20 -12.28
C LEU A 57 13.69 8.30 -10.76
N ASN A 58 13.58 9.50 -10.22
CA ASN A 58 13.53 9.72 -8.78
C ASN A 58 12.07 9.68 -8.32
N PHE A 59 11.72 8.70 -7.49
CA PHE A 59 10.43 8.63 -6.81
C PHE A 59 10.55 9.14 -5.39
N VAL A 60 9.53 9.87 -4.93
CA VAL A 60 9.36 10.22 -3.53
C VAL A 60 8.65 9.07 -2.82
N LEU A 61 9.20 8.62 -1.70
CA LEU A 61 8.54 7.63 -0.85
C LEU A 61 7.49 8.32 0.04
N ASP A 62 6.23 8.30 -0.40
CA ASP A 62 5.10 8.98 0.27
C ASP A 62 4.09 7.99 0.85
N THR A 63 4.13 7.80 2.18
CA THR A 63 3.20 6.94 2.92
C THR A 63 1.76 7.48 2.95
N GLY A 64 1.54 8.74 2.58
CA GLY A 64 0.22 9.35 2.46
C GLY A 64 -0.45 9.16 1.10
N SER A 65 0.27 8.61 0.12
CA SER A 65 -0.25 8.33 -1.22
C SER A 65 -0.98 6.99 -1.26
N GLY A 66 -2.12 6.94 -1.96
CA GLY A 66 -2.91 5.71 -2.16
C GLY A 66 -2.43 4.85 -3.33
N GLY A 67 -1.38 5.25 -4.03
CA GLY A 67 -0.84 4.58 -5.20
C GLY A 67 0.32 5.36 -5.81
N ILE A 68 1.00 4.72 -6.76
CA ILE A 68 2.13 5.30 -7.47
C ILE A 68 1.62 6.38 -8.43
N SER A 69 2.20 7.57 -8.35
CA SER A 69 1.84 8.72 -9.19
C SER A 69 3.03 9.16 -10.03
N LEU A 70 2.77 9.50 -11.28
CA LEU A 70 3.73 10.10 -12.21
C LEU A 70 3.14 11.42 -12.71
N ASP A 71 3.98 12.44 -12.85
CA ASP A 71 3.55 13.68 -13.50
C ASP A 71 3.32 13.45 -14.99
N SER A 72 2.46 14.29 -15.58
CA SER A 72 2.05 14.14 -16.98
C SER A 72 3.19 14.33 -17.97
N THR A 73 4.18 15.15 -17.64
CA THR A 73 5.32 15.43 -18.52
C THR A 73 6.21 14.19 -18.63
N THR A 74 6.55 13.58 -17.49
CA THR A 74 7.30 12.31 -17.46
C THR A 74 6.58 11.20 -18.22
N VAL A 75 5.25 11.09 -18.08
CA VAL A 75 4.43 10.10 -18.81
C VAL A 75 4.52 10.32 -20.33
N GLU A 76 4.49 11.58 -20.78
CA GLU A 76 4.57 11.94 -22.20
C GLU A 76 5.97 11.66 -22.77
N GLU A 77 7.03 12.04 -22.06
CA GLU A 77 8.43 11.81 -22.45
C GLU A 77 8.74 10.33 -22.60
N LEU A 78 8.31 9.51 -21.63
CA LEU A 78 8.50 8.06 -21.64
C LEU A 78 7.52 7.32 -22.56
N LYS A 79 6.59 8.05 -23.22
CA LYS A 79 5.55 7.51 -24.10
C LYS A 79 4.71 6.42 -23.42
N ILE A 80 4.43 6.58 -22.14
CA ILE A 80 3.65 5.62 -21.36
C ILE A 80 2.18 5.75 -21.76
N LYS A 81 1.61 4.67 -22.31
CA LYS A 81 0.17 4.63 -22.63
C LYS A 81 -0.63 4.72 -21.33
N THR A 82 -1.57 5.66 -21.31
CA THR A 82 -2.55 5.80 -20.22
C THR A 82 -3.98 5.64 -20.72
N GLU A 83 -4.87 5.21 -19.84
CA GLU A 83 -6.29 5.05 -20.10
C GLU A 83 -7.10 5.82 -19.05
N LEU A 84 -8.19 6.47 -19.48
CA LEU A 84 -9.06 7.19 -18.55
C LEU A 84 -9.78 6.16 -17.66
N SER A 85 -9.53 6.20 -16.36
CA SER A 85 -10.22 5.34 -15.41
C SER A 85 -11.56 5.92 -15.00
N ASP A 86 -12.40 5.12 -14.36
CA ASP A 86 -13.56 5.52 -13.58
C ASP A 86 -13.20 5.98 -12.15
N ARG A 87 -11.91 5.89 -11.78
CA ARG A 87 -11.43 6.25 -10.44
C ARG A 87 -11.18 7.74 -10.31
N THR A 88 -11.32 8.21 -9.07
CA THR A 88 -10.95 9.56 -8.67
C THR A 88 -9.92 9.51 -7.56
N ILE A 89 -9.00 10.47 -7.56
CA ILE A 89 -8.02 10.67 -6.49
C ILE A 89 -8.38 11.97 -5.77
N ARG A 90 -8.35 11.92 -4.44
CA ARG A 90 -8.48 13.09 -3.57
C ARG A 90 -7.08 13.51 -3.12
N GLY A 91 -6.67 14.69 -3.54
CA GLY A 91 -5.46 15.35 -3.03
C GLY A 91 -5.78 16.66 -2.32
N ILE A 92 -4.72 17.40 -1.95
CA ILE A 92 -4.85 18.73 -1.34
C ILE A 92 -5.63 19.73 -2.22
N ALA A 93 -5.57 19.54 -3.54
CA ALA A 93 -6.25 20.36 -4.53
C ALA A 93 -7.66 19.85 -4.90
N GLY A 94 -8.25 18.98 -4.08
CA GLY A 94 -9.58 18.41 -4.28
C GLY A 94 -9.59 17.06 -4.99
N ILE A 95 -10.73 16.72 -5.57
CA ILE A 95 -10.98 15.42 -6.20
C ILE A 95 -10.84 15.57 -7.71
N ARG A 96 -10.09 14.66 -8.35
CA ARG A 96 -9.95 14.61 -9.81
C ARG A 96 -10.10 13.20 -10.34
N ARG A 97 -10.72 13.05 -11.50
CA ARG A 97 -10.71 11.81 -12.28
C ARG A 97 -9.34 11.69 -12.95
N VAL A 98 -8.73 10.51 -12.86
CA VAL A 98 -7.34 10.30 -13.27
C VAL A 98 -7.21 9.26 -14.37
N ARG A 99 -6.13 9.36 -15.13
CA ARG A 99 -5.71 8.35 -16.10
C ARG A 99 -4.73 7.40 -15.42
N PHE A 100 -4.83 6.12 -15.74
CA PHE A 100 -3.94 5.08 -15.21
C PHE A 100 -3.04 4.54 -16.32
N ALA A 101 -1.80 4.23 -15.95
CA ALA A 101 -0.92 3.36 -16.72
C ALA A 101 -1.04 1.96 -16.11
N TYR A 102 -1.69 1.04 -16.82
CA TYR A 102 -1.87 -0.34 -16.36
C TYR A 102 -0.71 -1.22 -16.81
N ASN A 103 -0.47 -2.30 -16.05
CA ASN A 103 0.51 -3.35 -16.34
C ASN A 103 1.92 -2.77 -16.55
N ARG A 104 2.39 -2.03 -15.56
CA ARG A 104 3.72 -1.41 -15.54
C ARG A 104 4.49 -1.94 -14.37
N THR A 105 5.77 -2.20 -14.58
CA THR A 105 6.66 -2.73 -13.55
C THR A 105 7.62 -1.64 -13.11
N LEU A 106 7.78 -1.46 -11.81
CA LEU A 106 8.86 -0.70 -11.22
C LEU A 106 10.02 -1.64 -10.89
N ILE A 107 11.19 -1.35 -11.44
CA ILE A 107 12.42 -2.10 -11.20
C ILE A 107 13.27 -1.33 -10.19
N LEU A 108 13.49 -1.95 -9.05
CA LEU A 108 14.35 -1.49 -7.95
C LEU A 108 15.49 -2.51 -7.73
N PRO A 109 16.56 -2.14 -7.02
CA PRO A 109 17.62 -3.11 -6.71
C PRO A 109 17.07 -4.29 -5.88
N GLY A 110 17.06 -5.48 -6.50
CA GLY A 110 16.59 -6.72 -5.89
C GLY A 110 15.07 -6.80 -5.69
N LEU A 111 14.27 -5.95 -6.33
CA LEU A 111 12.82 -5.98 -6.23
C LEU A 111 12.14 -5.47 -7.51
N GLU A 112 11.17 -6.21 -8.01
CA GLU A 112 10.25 -5.78 -9.06
C GLU A 112 8.85 -5.64 -8.45
N VAL A 113 8.13 -4.58 -8.81
CA VAL A 113 6.78 -4.26 -8.29
C VAL A 113 5.83 -4.00 -9.45
N ASP A 114 4.69 -4.70 -9.52
CA ASP A 114 3.68 -4.63 -10.59
C ASP A 114 2.32 -4.02 -10.17
#